data_AF-A0AA37KB68-F1
#
_entry.id   AF-A0AA37KB68-F1
#
_cell.length_a   1.000
_cell.length_b   1.000
_cell.length_c   1.000
_cell.angle_alpha   90.00
_cell.angle_beta   90.00
_cell.angle_gamma   90.00
#
_symmetry.space_group_name_H-M   'P 1'
#
loop_
_entity.id
_entity.type
_entity.pdbx_description
1 polymer ?
#
loop_
_entity_poly.entity_id
_entity_poly.type
_entity_poly.pdbx_seq_one_letter_code
_entity_poly.pdbx_strand_id
1 'polypeptide(L)'
;MKKTYILFLTVILSLLAACQKEENSRSDNFGEGSGALRLEQPAVLSKTEIPVIVMKGAFGMDANTFPIRIDQQGADGTYTKHTSFVSYSAMIDSGMPLVLPVGDYQVVASSYDQAAAEGRVSETPYFEGKQDFVIEEKTVTSVPSFTCTFESVGVEVRLSDQFKAKLEAEPLNYSYSVTVYDGEVSWTFDPDKHTKPAYYLDPCENLVLKVTVKLDGLTYPERTYYVCNRNTDKVSIGEYYIITLDAGETETKSLRLTTKCIGE
;
A
#
# COMPACT_ATOMS: atom_id res chain seq x y z
N MET A 1 -51.25 -34.74 -77.26
CA MET A 1 -52.34 -34.14 -76.45
C MET A 1 -51.74 -33.18 -75.42
N LYS A 2 -52.57 -32.35 -74.76
CA LYS A 2 -52.42 -31.54 -73.51
C LYS A 2 -51.10 -31.65 -72.68
N LYS A 3 -50.59 -30.62 -71.96
CA LYS A 3 -50.76 -29.13 -71.95
C LYS A 3 -49.73 -28.48 -70.96
N THR A 4 -49.53 -27.16 -71.01
CA THR A 4 -48.70 -26.30 -70.11
C THR A 4 -49.27 -26.16 -68.67
N TYR A 5 -48.63 -25.58 -67.63
CA TYR A 5 -47.56 -24.55 -67.44
C TYR A 5 -46.57 -24.98 -66.31
N ILE A 6 -45.38 -24.41 -66.01
CA ILE A 6 -44.66 -23.12 -66.20
C ILE A 6 -44.90 -22.02 -65.12
N LEU A 7 -43.99 -21.93 -64.12
CA LEU A 7 -43.62 -20.73 -63.30
C LEU A 7 -42.35 -21.08 -62.47
N PHE A 8 -41.18 -20.44 -62.55
CA PHE A 8 -40.74 -19.03 -62.36
C PHE A 8 -40.79 -18.50 -60.91
N LEU A 9 -39.62 -18.43 -60.24
CA LEU A 9 -39.11 -17.19 -59.64
C LEU A 9 -37.58 -17.24 -59.44
N THR A 10 -36.92 -16.10 -59.54
CA THR A 10 -35.46 -15.91 -59.39
C THR A 10 -35.16 -14.90 -58.29
N VAL A 11 -34.18 -15.18 -57.42
CA VAL A 11 -33.45 -14.14 -56.66
C VAL A 11 -31.98 -14.51 -56.59
N ILE A 12 -31.12 -13.55 -56.96
CA ILE A 12 -29.68 -13.53 -56.66
C ILE A 12 -29.51 -12.48 -55.57
N LEU A 13 -28.82 -12.77 -54.46
CA LEU A 13 -27.96 -11.77 -53.82
C LEU A 13 -26.96 -12.36 -52.82
N SER A 14 -25.84 -11.65 -52.71
CA SER A 14 -24.70 -11.81 -51.80
C SER A 14 -25.03 -12.18 -50.34
N LEU A 15 -24.34 -13.19 -49.81
CA LEU A 15 -23.95 -13.20 -48.40
C LEU A 15 -22.67 -12.34 -48.27
N LEU A 16 -22.85 -11.11 -47.81
CA LEU A 16 -21.74 -10.22 -47.44
C LEU A 16 -21.08 -10.72 -46.14
N ALA A 17 -19.84 -10.28 -45.91
CA ALA A 17 -19.12 -10.59 -44.68
C ALA A 17 -19.85 -9.98 -43.46
N ALA A 18 -20.45 -10.85 -42.64
CA ALA A 18 -21.00 -10.47 -41.35
C ALA A 18 -19.86 -10.38 -40.32
N CYS A 19 -19.22 -9.22 -40.21
CA CYS A 19 -18.50 -8.88 -38.99
C CYS A 19 -19.50 -8.93 -37.83
N GLN A 20 -19.28 -9.82 -36.85
CA GLN A 20 -20.02 -9.79 -35.60
C GLN A 20 -19.58 -8.55 -34.82
N LYS A 21 -20.29 -7.44 -35.03
CA LYS A 21 -20.23 -6.27 -34.18
C LYS A 21 -20.88 -6.66 -32.85
N GLU A 22 -20.08 -6.78 -31.79
CA GLU A 22 -20.60 -7.18 -30.48
C GLU A 22 -21.66 -6.17 -29.98
N GLU A 23 -22.74 -6.72 -29.43
CA GLU A 23 -23.95 -5.97 -29.10
C GLU A 23 -23.80 -5.30 -27.73
N ASN A 24 -23.23 -4.09 -27.73
CA ASN A 24 -23.00 -3.31 -26.52
C ASN A 24 -24.33 -3.05 -25.78
N SER A 25 -24.51 -3.67 -24.61
CA SER A 25 -25.83 -3.90 -24.03
C SER A 25 -26.33 -2.72 -23.18
N ARG A 26 -27.29 -1.96 -23.74
CA ARG A 26 -28.16 -0.95 -23.08
C ARG A 26 -27.46 0.27 -22.45
N SER A 27 -27.68 1.42 -23.07
CA SER A 27 -27.20 2.75 -22.66
C SER A 27 -28.26 3.63 -21.93
N ASP A 28 -29.39 3.06 -21.51
CA ASP A 28 -30.62 3.82 -21.26
C ASP A 28 -30.79 4.37 -19.82
N ASN A 29 -29.77 4.27 -18.97
CA ASN A 29 -29.86 4.57 -17.52
C ASN A 29 -29.01 5.77 -17.04
N PHE A 30 -28.43 6.58 -17.94
CA PHE A 30 -27.62 7.75 -17.57
C PHE A 30 -28.45 9.04 -17.56
N GLY A 31 -28.26 9.87 -16.51
CA GLY A 31 -28.79 11.23 -16.48
C GLY A 31 -27.96 12.18 -17.35
N GLU A 32 -28.51 13.34 -17.70
CA GLU A 32 -27.76 14.39 -18.42
C GLU A 32 -26.52 14.81 -17.62
N GLY A 33 -25.38 14.94 -18.30
CA GLY A 33 -24.10 15.29 -17.67
C GLY A 33 -23.45 14.18 -16.82
N SER A 34 -23.83 12.90 -17.03
CA SER A 34 -23.23 11.75 -16.31
C SER A 34 -22.67 10.66 -17.23
N GLY A 35 -21.77 9.85 -16.67
CA GLY A 35 -21.20 8.65 -17.29
C GLY A 35 -20.92 7.56 -16.23
N ALA A 36 -20.37 6.42 -16.66
CA ALA A 36 -20.13 5.26 -15.80
C ALA A 36 -18.63 4.97 -15.58
N LEU A 37 -18.27 4.61 -14.35
CA LEU A 37 -16.98 4.05 -14.00
C LEU A 37 -17.05 2.53 -13.85
N ARG A 38 -16.11 1.81 -14.50
CA ARG A 38 -15.78 0.41 -14.24
C ARG A 38 -14.32 0.27 -13.85
N LEU A 39 -14.05 0.10 -12.56
CA LEU A 39 -12.69 -0.09 -12.04
C LEU A 39 -12.33 -1.58 -11.93
N GLU A 40 -11.22 -1.98 -12.57
CA GLU A 40 -10.61 -3.30 -12.38
C GLU A 40 -9.86 -3.38 -11.04
N GLN A 41 -9.72 -4.58 -10.50
CA GLN A 41 -9.18 -4.83 -9.15
C GLN A 41 -7.74 -4.29 -9.00
N PRO A 42 -7.44 -3.42 -8.01
CA PRO A 42 -6.08 -2.98 -7.75
C PRO A 42 -5.14 -4.12 -7.33
N ALA A 43 -3.88 -4.04 -7.78
CA ALA A 43 -2.82 -4.99 -7.46
C ALA A 43 -1.86 -4.45 -6.38
N VAL A 44 -0.94 -5.29 -5.89
CA VAL A 44 0.18 -4.89 -5.03
C VAL A 44 1.50 -5.23 -5.73
N LEU A 45 2.45 -4.28 -5.76
CA LEU A 45 3.71 -4.45 -6.49
C LEU A 45 4.68 -5.37 -5.74
N SER A 46 4.48 -6.68 -5.88
CA SER A 46 5.34 -7.70 -5.28
C SER A 46 6.79 -7.72 -5.80
N LYS A 47 7.19 -6.80 -6.71
CA LYS A 47 8.47 -6.92 -7.45
C LYS A 47 9.24 -5.63 -7.79
N THR A 48 9.49 -4.77 -6.81
CA THR A 48 10.63 -3.82 -6.86
C THR A 48 11.89 -4.44 -6.23
N GLU A 49 13.08 -4.28 -6.81
CA GLU A 49 14.33 -4.81 -6.23
C GLU A 49 14.90 -3.86 -5.16
N ILE A 50 14.42 -4.03 -3.92
CA ILE A 50 14.90 -3.25 -2.77
C ILE A 50 16.28 -3.79 -2.34
N PRO A 51 17.34 -2.96 -2.29
CA PRO A 51 18.71 -3.42 -2.09
C PRO A 51 19.04 -3.75 -0.62
N VAL A 52 18.62 -4.94 -0.16
CA VAL A 52 19.09 -5.65 1.05
C VAL A 52 18.88 -4.85 2.37
N ILE A 53 17.88 -5.15 3.21
CA ILE A 53 17.45 -6.48 3.68
C ILE A 53 15.91 -6.58 3.69
N VAL A 54 15.28 -7.23 2.71
CA VAL A 54 13.81 -7.33 2.65
C VAL A 54 13.30 -8.75 2.38
N MET A 55 12.39 -9.21 3.23
CA MET A 55 11.49 -10.33 2.93
C MET A 55 10.24 -9.80 2.21
N LYS A 56 10.06 -10.17 0.94
CA LYS A 56 8.80 -9.90 0.23
C LYS A 56 7.71 -10.86 0.71
N GLY A 57 6.53 -10.30 1.00
CA GLY A 57 5.30 -11.04 1.31
C GLY A 57 4.89 -11.10 2.78
N ALA A 58 5.63 -10.47 3.71
CA ALA A 58 5.42 -10.64 5.15
C ALA A 58 4.28 -9.80 5.79
N PHE A 59 3.74 -8.78 5.09
CA PHE A 59 2.76 -7.86 5.70
C PHE A 59 1.33 -8.42 5.83
N GLY A 60 0.97 -9.49 5.09
CA GLY A 60 -0.36 -10.11 5.17
C GLY A 60 -1.55 -9.27 4.68
N MET A 61 -1.30 -8.12 4.05
CA MET A 61 -2.33 -7.17 3.58
C MET A 61 -3.02 -7.65 2.29
N ASP A 62 -4.34 -7.44 2.20
CA ASP A 62 -5.12 -7.59 0.96
C ASP A 62 -5.63 -6.21 0.50
N ALA A 63 -5.31 -5.81 -0.74
CA ALA A 63 -5.77 -4.55 -1.32
C ALA A 63 -7.30 -4.48 -1.49
N ASN A 64 -8.01 -5.62 -1.52
CA ASN A 64 -9.48 -5.62 -1.58
C ASN A 64 -10.12 -4.99 -0.34
N THR A 65 -9.45 -5.06 0.83
CA THR A 65 -9.95 -4.50 2.09
C THR A 65 -9.53 -3.05 2.31
N PHE A 66 -8.84 -2.43 1.35
CA PHE A 66 -8.43 -1.02 1.43
C PHE A 66 -9.63 -0.12 1.12
N PRO A 67 -9.93 0.89 1.96
CA PRO A 67 -10.80 1.98 1.59
C PRO A 67 -10.48 2.57 0.21
N ILE A 68 -11.54 2.80 -0.58
CA ILE A 68 -11.47 3.42 -1.90
C ILE A 68 -12.01 4.84 -1.78
N ARG A 69 -11.21 5.84 -2.11
CA ARG A 69 -11.61 7.23 -2.23
C ARG A 69 -11.66 7.61 -3.71
N ILE A 70 -12.65 8.41 -4.10
CA ILE A 70 -12.71 9.03 -5.42
C ILE A 70 -12.71 10.53 -5.19
N ASP A 71 -11.69 11.18 -5.73
CA ASP A 71 -11.51 12.63 -5.68
C ASP A 71 -11.82 13.23 -7.05
N GLN A 72 -12.49 14.37 -7.09
CA GLN A 72 -12.80 15.12 -8.30
C GLN A 72 -11.87 16.33 -8.42
N GLN A 73 -11.41 16.65 -9.63
CA GLN A 73 -10.58 17.83 -9.86
C GLN A 73 -11.42 19.11 -9.85
N GLY A 74 -11.00 20.09 -9.06
CA GLY A 74 -11.52 21.45 -9.05
C GLY A 74 -10.98 22.29 -10.21
N ALA A 75 -11.60 23.45 -10.46
CA ALA A 75 -11.18 24.38 -11.52
C ALA A 75 -9.81 25.05 -11.28
N ASP A 76 -9.21 24.85 -10.11
CA ASP A 76 -7.84 25.23 -9.75
C ASP A 76 -6.82 24.10 -9.96
N GLY A 77 -7.26 22.93 -10.43
CA GLY A 77 -6.45 21.73 -10.61
C GLY A 77 -6.28 20.85 -9.37
N THR A 78 -6.86 21.23 -8.21
CA THR A 78 -6.75 20.44 -6.98
C THR A 78 -7.75 19.29 -6.94
N TYR A 79 -7.33 18.12 -6.44
CA TYR A 79 -8.24 17.00 -6.23
C TYR A 79 -8.91 17.09 -4.85
N THR A 80 -10.24 16.95 -4.81
CA THR A 80 -11.04 17.02 -3.56
C THR A 80 -12.00 15.84 -3.45
N LYS A 81 -12.22 15.35 -2.23
CA LYS A 81 -13.00 14.13 -1.96
C LYS A 81 -14.45 14.25 -2.45
N HIS A 82 -14.79 13.50 -3.50
CA HIS A 82 -16.14 13.40 -4.04
C HIS A 82 -16.93 12.28 -3.34
N THR A 83 -16.33 11.10 -3.16
CA THR A 83 -16.95 9.99 -2.41
C THR A 83 -15.90 9.02 -1.82
N SER A 84 -16.31 8.11 -0.95
CA SER A 84 -15.46 7.03 -0.44
C SER A 84 -16.24 5.82 0.04
N PHE A 85 -15.64 4.64 -0.14
CA PHE A 85 -16.14 3.33 0.28
C PHE A 85 -15.15 2.68 1.25
N VAL A 86 -15.63 1.90 2.21
CA VAL A 86 -14.78 1.26 3.24
C VAL A 86 -13.92 0.10 2.71
N SER A 87 -14.19 -0.39 1.50
CA SER A 87 -13.43 -1.43 0.80
C SER A 87 -13.81 -1.44 -0.69
N TYR A 88 -13.04 -2.14 -1.53
CA TYR A 88 -13.43 -2.39 -2.92
C TYR A 88 -14.74 -3.19 -2.99
N SER A 89 -14.95 -4.18 -2.11
CA SER A 89 -16.22 -4.91 -2.03
C SER A 89 -17.41 -4.01 -1.71
N ALA A 90 -17.27 -3.08 -0.76
CA ALA A 90 -18.34 -2.15 -0.40
C ALA A 90 -18.68 -1.16 -1.54
N MET A 91 -17.72 -0.86 -2.42
CA MET A 91 -17.98 -0.11 -3.66
C MET A 91 -18.83 -0.94 -4.64
N ILE A 92 -18.48 -2.22 -4.87
CA ILE A 92 -19.26 -3.12 -5.74
C ILE A 92 -20.69 -3.30 -5.19
N ASP A 93 -20.83 -3.53 -3.88
CA ASP A 93 -22.12 -3.71 -3.20
C ASP A 93 -23.00 -2.43 -3.24
N SER A 94 -22.41 -1.25 -3.43
CA SER A 94 -23.15 0.01 -3.59
C SER A 94 -23.88 0.14 -4.93
N GLY A 95 -23.55 -0.70 -5.91
CA GLY A 95 -24.14 -0.73 -7.25
C GLY A 95 -23.15 -0.35 -8.34
N MET A 96 -23.04 -1.19 -9.37
CA MET A 96 -22.13 -1.01 -10.51
C MET A 96 -22.89 -0.97 -11.85
N PRO A 97 -22.43 -0.18 -12.85
CA PRO A 97 -21.30 0.74 -12.77
C PRO A 97 -21.60 1.96 -11.90
N LEU A 98 -20.57 2.53 -11.27
CA LEU A 98 -20.73 3.75 -10.46
C LEU A 98 -20.99 4.93 -11.41
N VAL A 99 -22.11 5.64 -11.19
CA VAL A 99 -22.48 6.81 -12.00
C VAL A 99 -21.87 8.07 -11.39
N LEU A 100 -21.14 8.83 -12.20
CA LEU A 100 -20.46 10.07 -11.80
C LEU A 100 -20.78 11.21 -12.78
N PRO A 101 -20.75 12.48 -12.35
CA PRO A 101 -20.76 13.62 -13.26
C PRO A 101 -19.57 13.62 -14.24
N VAL A 102 -19.75 14.23 -15.40
CA VAL A 102 -18.65 14.48 -16.37
C VAL A 102 -17.53 15.32 -15.72
N GLY A 103 -16.28 14.93 -15.97
CA GLY A 103 -15.08 15.63 -15.47
C GLY A 103 -13.90 14.71 -15.17
N ASP A 104 -12.83 15.30 -14.65
CA ASP A 104 -11.57 14.65 -14.30
C ASP A 104 -11.54 14.21 -12.83
N TYR A 105 -11.06 12.99 -12.57
CA TYR A 105 -11.07 12.34 -11.26
C TYR A 105 -9.78 11.56 -10.99
N GLN A 106 -9.49 11.34 -9.71
CA GLN A 106 -8.49 10.40 -9.24
C GLN A 106 -9.16 9.37 -8.33
N VAL A 107 -8.91 8.08 -8.57
CA VAL A 107 -9.21 7.03 -7.58
C VAL A 107 -7.98 6.74 -6.75
N VAL A 108 -8.17 6.63 -5.44
CA VAL A 108 -7.15 6.30 -4.46
C VAL A 108 -7.59 5.05 -3.69
N ALA A 109 -6.80 3.98 -3.73
CA ALA A 109 -6.94 2.85 -2.81
C ALA A 109 -5.86 2.96 -1.74
N SER A 110 -6.24 2.81 -0.46
CA SER A 110 -5.33 3.07 0.65
C SER A 110 -5.57 2.16 1.85
N SER A 111 -4.50 1.70 2.52
CA SER A 111 -4.62 1.02 3.82
C SER A 111 -4.92 1.97 5.00
N TYR A 112 -4.84 3.29 4.78
CA TYR A 112 -4.96 4.32 5.82
C TYR A 112 -5.71 5.57 5.28
N ASP A 113 -6.81 6.00 5.92
CA ASP A 113 -7.40 7.31 5.60
C ASP A 113 -6.56 8.43 6.24
N GLN A 114 -5.66 9.05 5.46
CA GLN A 114 -4.78 10.13 5.94
C GLN A 114 -5.57 11.31 6.55
N ALA A 115 -6.84 11.53 6.19
CA ALA A 115 -7.67 12.56 6.79
C ALA A 115 -8.14 12.22 8.23
N ALA A 116 -7.94 10.97 8.67
CA ALA A 116 -8.21 10.49 10.02
C ALA A 116 -6.91 10.11 10.78
N ALA A 117 -5.73 10.49 10.27
CA ALA A 117 -4.44 10.15 10.86
C ALA A 117 -4.09 11.01 12.09
N GLU A 118 -4.40 10.51 13.28
CA GLU A 118 -3.81 11.04 14.53
C GLU A 118 -2.39 10.51 14.73
N GLY A 119 -1.43 11.14 14.05
CA GLY A 119 0.01 10.90 14.24
C GLY A 119 0.77 10.55 12.96
N ARG A 120 2.11 10.60 13.06
CA ARG A 120 3.05 10.41 11.94
C ARG A 120 3.76 9.05 11.98
N VAL A 121 3.40 8.21 12.96
CA VAL A 121 3.88 6.84 13.15
C VAL A 121 2.70 5.92 13.47
N SER A 122 2.66 4.74 12.84
CA SER A 122 1.56 3.78 12.91
C SER A 122 2.06 2.38 13.29
N GLU A 123 1.20 1.52 13.87
CA GLU A 123 1.45 0.07 14.01
C GLU A 123 0.96 -0.75 12.80
N THR A 124 0.34 -0.10 11.81
CA THR A 124 -0.16 -0.68 10.56
C THR A 124 0.58 -0.06 9.38
N PRO A 125 1.09 -0.84 8.40
CA PRO A 125 1.83 -0.30 7.26
C PRO A 125 0.93 0.54 6.35
N TYR A 126 1.39 1.73 5.97
CA TYR A 126 0.73 2.53 4.95
C TYR A 126 1.03 1.97 3.56
N PHE A 127 -0.03 1.76 2.78
CA PHE A 127 0.01 1.44 1.37
C PHE A 127 -0.95 2.36 0.66
N GLU A 128 -0.52 2.95 -0.46
CA GLU A 128 -1.37 3.79 -1.31
C GLU A 128 -1.19 3.39 -2.78
N GLY A 129 -2.27 3.45 -3.55
CA GLY A 129 -2.24 3.40 -5.01
C GLY A 129 -3.19 4.46 -5.57
N LYS A 130 -2.76 5.13 -6.65
CA LYS A 130 -3.49 6.23 -7.30
C LYS A 130 -3.62 5.99 -8.80
N GLN A 131 -4.76 6.37 -9.37
CA GLN A 131 -4.99 6.36 -10.81
C GLN A 131 -5.96 7.46 -11.22
N ASP A 132 -5.52 8.32 -12.15
CA ASP A 132 -6.35 9.36 -12.75
C ASP A 132 -7.24 8.78 -13.86
N PHE A 133 -8.45 9.32 -14.01
CA PHE A 133 -9.42 8.93 -15.05
C PHE A 133 -10.40 10.07 -15.37
N VAL A 134 -11.01 10.02 -16.54
CA VAL A 134 -11.98 11.02 -17.02
C VAL A 134 -13.34 10.36 -17.23
N ILE A 135 -14.41 11.01 -16.79
CA ILE A 135 -15.79 10.61 -17.10
C ILE A 135 -16.29 11.47 -18.26
N GLU A 136 -16.54 10.85 -19.41
CA GLU A 136 -17.18 11.50 -20.57
C GLU A 136 -18.70 11.27 -20.54
N GLU A 137 -19.46 12.11 -21.27
CA GLU A 137 -20.92 12.03 -21.24
C GLU A 137 -21.43 10.75 -21.91
N LYS A 138 -22.28 9.98 -21.21
CA LYS A 138 -22.93 8.75 -21.71
C LYS A 138 -21.96 7.64 -22.17
N THR A 139 -20.69 7.67 -21.73
CA THR A 139 -19.73 6.58 -21.94
C THR A 139 -19.53 5.73 -20.69
N VAL A 140 -18.79 4.61 -20.83
CA VAL A 140 -18.32 3.77 -19.73
C VAL A 140 -16.80 3.85 -19.68
N THR A 141 -16.26 4.69 -18.81
CA THR A 141 -14.82 4.75 -18.53
C THR A 141 -14.41 3.48 -17.79
N SER A 142 -13.51 2.70 -18.40
CA SER A 142 -12.90 1.54 -17.76
C SER A 142 -11.51 1.91 -17.25
N VAL A 143 -11.28 1.77 -15.96
CA VAL A 143 -10.00 2.06 -15.31
C VAL A 143 -9.28 0.74 -15.01
N PRO A 144 -8.05 0.53 -15.52
CA PRO A 144 -7.33 -0.73 -15.37
C PRO A 144 -6.86 -0.94 -13.92
N SER A 145 -6.40 -2.16 -13.62
CA SER A 145 -5.79 -2.50 -12.33
C SER A 145 -4.55 -1.64 -12.05
N PHE A 146 -4.70 -0.58 -11.26
CA PHE A 146 -3.57 0.19 -10.73
C PHE A 146 -2.94 -0.53 -9.53
N THR A 147 -1.79 -0.05 -9.06
CA THR A 147 -1.01 -0.76 -8.03
C THR A 147 -0.83 0.08 -6.77
N CYS A 148 -0.98 -0.56 -5.61
CA CYS A 148 -0.61 0.01 -4.32
C CYS A 148 0.87 -0.28 -4.00
N THR A 149 1.62 0.74 -3.61
CA THR A 149 3.01 0.68 -3.13
C THR A 149 3.08 0.93 -1.62
N PHE A 150 4.22 0.59 -1.00
CA PHE A 150 4.42 0.71 0.45
C PHE A 150 4.94 2.11 0.78
N GLU A 151 4.09 2.93 1.40
CA GLU A 151 4.31 4.37 1.61
C GLU A 151 4.71 4.68 3.06
N SER A 152 5.64 3.91 3.63
CA SER A 152 6.21 4.21 4.95
C SER A 152 7.70 3.88 5.02
N VAL A 153 8.36 4.37 6.06
CA VAL A 153 9.56 3.72 6.58
C VAL A 153 9.15 2.76 7.70
N GLY A 154 9.31 1.46 7.46
CA GLY A 154 9.03 0.44 8.48
C GLY A 154 10.24 0.17 9.38
N VAL A 155 10.01 -0.02 10.67
CA VAL A 155 11.06 -0.32 11.66
C VAL A 155 10.57 -1.41 12.61
N GLU A 156 11.37 -2.46 12.82
CA GLU A 156 11.02 -3.62 13.65
C GLU A 156 12.16 -3.99 14.59
N VAL A 157 11.85 -4.21 15.87
CA VAL A 157 12.80 -4.79 16.84
C VAL A 157 12.55 -6.29 16.96
N ARG A 158 13.53 -7.10 16.55
CA ARG A 158 13.55 -8.55 16.75
C ARG A 158 14.50 -8.90 17.89
N LEU A 159 14.02 -9.75 18.79
CA LEU A 159 14.81 -10.30 19.88
C LEU A 159 15.31 -11.70 19.47
N SER A 160 16.52 -12.06 19.86
CA SER A 160 16.96 -13.46 19.79
C SER A 160 16.14 -14.34 20.73
N ASP A 161 16.02 -15.63 20.42
CA ASP A 161 15.20 -16.55 21.23
C ASP A 161 15.76 -16.74 22.65
N GLN A 162 17.08 -16.60 22.83
CA GLN A 162 17.70 -16.58 24.16
C GLN A 162 17.36 -15.30 24.94
N PHE A 163 17.27 -14.13 24.30
CA PHE A 163 16.85 -12.91 24.98
C PHE A 163 15.36 -12.95 25.35
N LYS A 164 14.49 -13.48 24.48
CA LYS A 164 13.07 -13.76 24.82
C LYS A 164 12.97 -14.66 26.05
N ALA A 165 13.63 -15.82 26.04
CA ALA A 165 13.62 -16.77 27.15
C ALA A 165 14.11 -16.14 28.47
N LYS A 166 15.10 -15.24 28.41
CA LYS A 166 15.59 -14.49 29.58
C LYS A 166 14.63 -13.40 30.05
N LEU A 167 13.94 -12.70 29.15
CA LEU A 167 12.88 -11.74 29.50
C LEU A 167 11.68 -12.44 30.15
N GLU A 168 11.31 -13.63 29.66
CA GLU A 168 10.21 -14.43 30.22
C GLU A 168 10.56 -15.07 31.56
N ALA A 169 11.77 -15.62 31.71
CA ALA A 169 12.21 -16.30 32.93
C ALA A 169 12.65 -15.34 34.05
N GLU A 170 13.21 -14.18 33.69
CA GLU A 170 13.81 -13.23 34.63
C GLU A 170 13.44 -11.76 34.32
N PRO A 171 12.15 -11.38 34.25
CA PRO A 171 11.69 -10.05 33.83
C PRO A 171 12.14 -8.89 34.75
N LEU A 172 12.60 -9.19 35.97
CA LEU A 172 13.21 -8.19 36.86
C LEU A 172 14.70 -7.96 36.57
N ASN A 173 15.38 -8.91 35.93
CA ASN A 173 16.82 -8.85 35.63
C ASN A 173 17.10 -8.44 34.18
N TYR A 174 16.19 -8.75 33.25
CA TYR A 174 16.32 -8.50 31.82
C TYR A 174 15.29 -7.50 31.31
N SER A 175 15.69 -6.58 30.44
CA SER A 175 14.81 -5.59 29.80
C SER A 175 15.51 -4.93 28.60
N TYR A 176 14.76 -4.28 27.72
CA TYR A 176 15.29 -3.40 26.67
C TYR A 176 14.42 -2.15 26.53
N SER A 177 15.00 -1.10 25.95
CA SER A 177 14.27 0.03 25.40
C SER A 177 15.00 0.48 24.14
N VAL A 178 14.27 0.56 23.03
CA VAL A 178 14.77 1.06 21.75
C VAL A 178 13.88 2.22 21.32
N THR A 179 14.34 3.45 21.52
CA THR A 179 13.66 4.64 21.00
C THR A 179 14.22 4.94 19.61
N VAL A 180 13.36 4.98 18.61
CA VAL A 180 13.66 5.38 17.23
C VAL A 180 13.08 6.78 17.01
N TYR A 181 13.83 7.65 16.34
CA TYR A 181 13.50 9.06 16.14
C TYR A 181 13.87 9.50 14.72
N ASP A 182 12.95 10.15 14.02
CA ASP A 182 13.08 10.58 12.62
C ASP A 182 13.54 12.04 12.44
N GLY A 183 13.57 12.80 13.54
CA GLY A 183 13.80 14.25 13.54
C GLY A 183 12.64 15.06 14.13
N GLU A 184 11.44 14.48 14.23
CA GLU A 184 10.22 15.16 14.68
C GLU A 184 9.34 14.29 15.63
N VAL A 185 9.25 12.97 15.40
CA VAL A 185 8.47 12.02 16.20
C VAL A 185 9.34 10.84 16.65
N SER A 186 9.12 10.39 17.89
CA SER A 186 9.83 9.26 18.48
C SER A 186 8.89 8.10 18.81
N TRP A 187 9.34 6.88 18.54
CA TRP A 187 8.64 5.64 18.86
C TRP A 187 9.53 4.75 19.74
N THR A 188 9.01 4.17 20.82
CA THR A 188 9.81 3.34 21.72
C THR A 188 9.27 1.91 21.77
N PHE A 189 10.12 0.96 21.38
CA PHE A 189 9.89 -0.47 21.57
C PHE A 189 10.44 -0.87 22.95
N ASP A 190 9.61 -1.49 23.78
CA ASP A 190 9.99 -2.07 25.08
C ASP A 190 9.25 -3.43 25.29
N PRO A 191 9.47 -4.19 26.37
CA PRO A 191 8.78 -5.46 26.60
C PRO A 191 7.27 -5.34 26.85
N ASP A 192 6.81 -4.20 27.40
CA ASP A 192 5.42 -3.97 27.81
C ASP A 192 4.59 -3.32 26.69
N LYS A 193 5.23 -2.62 25.75
CA LYS A 193 4.59 -1.77 24.74
C LYS A 193 5.26 -1.84 23.37
N HIS A 194 4.43 -1.63 22.35
CA HIS A 194 4.86 -1.42 20.96
C HIS A 194 5.82 -2.52 20.46
N THR A 195 5.48 -3.77 20.74
CA THR A 195 6.21 -4.97 20.32
C THR A 195 5.98 -5.34 18.84
N LYS A 196 5.11 -4.59 18.14
CA LYS A 196 4.89 -4.66 16.69
C LYS A 196 5.83 -3.70 15.94
N PRO A 197 6.04 -3.86 14.63
CA PRO A 197 6.73 -2.87 13.81
C PRO A 197 6.05 -1.49 13.86
N ALA A 198 6.88 -0.45 13.79
CA ALA A 198 6.47 0.94 13.62
C ALA A 198 6.57 1.35 12.15
N TYR A 199 5.67 2.21 11.70
CA TYR A 199 5.61 2.70 10.33
C TYR A 199 5.55 4.21 10.31
N TYR A 200 6.68 4.85 10.01
CA TYR A 200 6.79 6.30 9.87
C TYR A 200 6.21 6.72 8.52
N LEU A 201 5.28 7.67 8.52
CA LEU A 201 4.48 8.04 7.35
C LEU A 201 5.16 9.08 6.45
N ASP A 202 6.16 9.80 6.96
CA ASP A 202 6.90 10.85 6.26
C ASP A 202 8.35 10.42 5.93
N PRO A 203 8.95 10.94 4.84
CA PRO A 203 10.38 10.81 4.60
C PRO A 203 11.19 11.62 5.63
N CYS A 204 12.27 11.04 6.14
CA CYS A 204 13.13 11.65 7.14
C CYS A 204 14.60 11.64 6.71
N GLU A 205 15.38 12.64 7.11
CA GLU A 205 16.80 12.67 6.73
C GLU A 205 17.60 11.55 7.41
N ASN A 206 17.36 11.29 8.70
CA ASN A 206 18.07 10.28 9.47
C ASN A 206 17.12 9.62 10.48
N LEU A 207 17.07 8.28 10.53
CA LEU A 207 16.55 7.59 11.71
C LEU A 207 17.67 7.41 12.73
N VAL A 208 17.46 7.95 13.93
CA VAL A 208 18.36 7.83 15.09
C VAL A 208 17.76 6.82 16.06
N LEU A 209 18.57 5.83 16.48
CA LEU A 209 18.18 4.88 17.53
C LEU A 209 18.90 5.22 18.83
N LYS A 210 18.17 5.18 19.95
CA LYS A 210 18.69 5.16 21.31
C LYS A 210 18.36 3.81 21.92
N VAL A 211 19.37 3.02 22.23
CA VAL A 211 19.23 1.66 22.76
C VAL A 211 19.73 1.62 24.21
N THR A 212 18.87 1.18 25.12
CA THR A 212 19.23 0.82 26.51
C THR A 212 18.86 -0.64 26.74
N VAL A 213 19.71 -1.38 27.43
CA VAL A 213 19.43 -2.79 27.81
C VAL A 213 19.72 -3.00 29.29
N LYS A 214 18.99 -3.94 29.88
CA LYS A 214 19.25 -4.48 31.21
C LYS A 214 19.51 -5.97 31.08
N LEU A 215 20.61 -6.46 31.64
CA LEU A 215 21.02 -7.86 31.63
C LEU A 215 21.49 -8.23 33.05
N ASP A 216 21.08 -9.39 33.57
CA ASP A 216 21.46 -9.88 34.91
C ASP A 216 21.31 -8.85 36.05
N GLY A 217 20.28 -8.01 35.97
CA GLY A 217 19.99 -6.97 36.95
C GLY A 217 20.70 -5.63 36.69
N LEU A 218 21.72 -5.59 35.83
CA LEU A 218 22.52 -4.41 35.52
C LEU A 218 21.96 -3.65 34.31
N THR A 219 21.66 -2.36 34.47
CA THR A 219 21.29 -1.47 33.34
C THR A 219 22.54 -0.90 32.70
N TYR A 220 22.67 -1.08 31.38
CA TYR A 220 23.79 -0.57 30.59
C TYR A 220 23.53 0.87 30.11
N PRO A 221 24.56 1.71 29.92
CA PRO A 221 24.39 3.07 29.41
C PRO A 221 23.74 3.11 28.02
N GLU A 222 22.90 4.11 27.78
CA GLU A 222 22.27 4.38 26.48
C GLU A 222 23.32 4.45 25.36
N ARG A 223 23.02 3.81 24.23
CA ARG A 223 23.83 3.83 23.00
C ARG A 223 23.03 4.44 21.86
N THR A 224 23.57 5.53 21.29
CA THR A 224 23.04 6.15 20.07
C THR A 224 23.61 5.49 18.83
N TYR A 225 22.75 5.16 17.87
CA TYR A 225 23.10 4.67 16.54
C TYR A 225 22.35 5.46 15.47
N TYR A 226 22.88 5.46 14.25
CA TYR A 226 22.27 6.12 13.10
C TYR A 226 21.99 5.06 12.03
N VAL A 227 20.78 5.08 11.46
CA VAL A 227 20.44 4.31 10.26
C VAL A 227 20.99 5.04 9.05
N CYS A 228 21.67 4.32 8.15
CA CYS A 228 22.15 4.85 6.89
C CYS A 228 21.85 3.83 5.78
N ASN A 229 21.26 4.28 4.68
CA ASN A 229 21.17 3.48 3.46
C ASN A 229 22.59 3.42 2.83
N ARG A 230 22.94 2.29 2.20
CA ARG A 230 24.26 2.13 1.54
C ARG A 230 24.41 2.91 0.24
N ASN A 231 23.31 3.45 -0.29
CA ASN A 231 23.26 4.16 -1.57
C ASN A 231 22.96 5.67 -1.41
N THR A 232 22.48 6.09 -0.24
CA THR A 232 22.04 7.46 0.06
C THR A 232 22.24 7.80 1.54
N ASP A 233 22.68 9.02 1.84
CA ASP A 233 22.75 9.56 3.22
C ASP A 233 21.36 9.91 3.80
N LYS A 234 20.28 9.43 3.19
CA LYS A 234 18.89 9.66 3.60
C LYS A 234 18.10 8.36 3.64
N VAL A 235 17.20 8.31 4.61
CA VAL A 235 16.15 7.29 4.73
C VAL A 235 14.99 7.65 3.81
N SER A 236 14.40 6.64 3.16
CA SER A 236 13.39 6.82 2.11
C SER A 236 12.10 6.05 2.42
N ILE A 237 10.97 6.63 2.01
CA ILE A 237 9.69 5.91 1.95
C ILE A 237 9.85 4.65 1.08
N GLY A 238 9.28 3.53 1.54
CA GLY A 238 9.41 2.20 0.93
C GLY A 238 10.50 1.33 1.58
N GLU A 239 11.31 1.86 2.50
CA GLU A 239 12.35 1.13 3.22
C GLU A 239 11.83 0.40 4.47
N TYR A 240 12.48 -0.70 4.85
CA TYR A 240 12.13 -1.48 6.04
C TYR A 240 13.38 -1.93 6.80
N TYR A 241 13.45 -1.61 8.09
CA TYR A 241 14.62 -1.78 8.93
C TYR A 241 14.37 -2.77 10.07
N ILE A 242 15.21 -3.80 10.18
CA ILE A 242 15.13 -4.82 11.22
C ILE A 242 16.31 -4.65 12.19
N ILE A 243 16.01 -4.23 13.40
CA ILE A 243 16.93 -4.08 14.53
C ILE A 243 16.94 -5.42 15.28
N THR A 244 18.10 -6.05 15.44
CA THR A 244 18.20 -7.30 16.21
C THR A 244 18.90 -7.06 17.55
N LEU A 245 18.27 -7.45 18.65
CA LEU A 245 18.86 -7.47 19.99
C LEU A 245 19.16 -8.91 20.42
N ASP A 246 20.28 -9.09 21.13
CA ASP A 246 20.76 -10.39 21.60
C ASP A 246 21.42 -10.26 22.99
N ALA A 247 21.51 -11.37 23.72
CA ALA A 247 21.87 -11.41 25.15
C ALA A 247 22.82 -12.58 25.51
N GLY A 248 23.61 -13.09 24.56
CA GLY A 248 24.54 -14.21 24.77
C GLY A 248 25.99 -13.79 25.05
N GLU A 249 26.72 -14.61 25.81
CA GLU A 249 28.16 -14.40 26.11
C GLU A 249 29.09 -14.65 24.91
N THR A 250 28.68 -15.50 23.96
CA THR A 250 29.45 -15.75 22.74
C THR A 250 29.27 -14.63 21.73
N GLU A 251 30.36 -14.19 21.08
CA GLU A 251 30.28 -13.48 19.79
C GLU A 251 29.76 -14.41 18.67
N THR A 252 28.47 -14.76 18.72
CA THR A 252 27.70 -14.90 17.49
C THR A 252 27.86 -13.59 16.71
N LYS A 253 28.33 -13.67 15.47
CA LYS A 253 28.71 -12.49 14.65
C LYS A 253 27.49 -11.74 14.10
N SER A 254 26.60 -11.33 14.99
CA SER A 254 25.27 -10.76 14.71
C SER A 254 25.04 -9.36 15.28
N LEU A 255 25.99 -8.78 16.03
CA LEU A 255 26.04 -7.32 16.22
C LEU A 255 26.78 -6.66 15.05
N ARG A 256 26.15 -6.72 13.86
CA ARG A 256 26.58 -6.01 12.65
C ARG A 256 25.62 -4.90 12.24
N LEU A 257 25.27 -4.07 13.23
CA LEU A 257 25.06 -2.64 12.99
C LEU A 257 26.32 -2.12 12.31
N THR A 258 26.31 -2.08 10.97
CA THR A 258 27.48 -1.73 10.16
C THR A 258 27.55 -0.22 10.02
N THR A 259 27.52 0.48 11.15
CA THR A 259 27.60 1.94 11.26
C THR A 259 29.01 2.38 10.90
N LYS A 260 29.28 2.58 9.60
CA LYS A 260 30.52 3.19 9.11
C LYS A 260 30.29 4.34 8.13
N CYS A 261 29.44 5.28 8.52
CA CYS A 261 29.56 6.67 8.06
C CYS A 261 30.64 7.37 8.90
N ILE A 262 31.89 6.94 8.72
CA ILE A 262 33.07 7.74 9.10
C ILE A 262 33.56 8.37 7.81
N GLY A 263 33.22 9.64 7.63
CA GLY A 263 33.92 10.52 6.69
C GLY A 263 35.14 11.11 7.38
N GLU A 264 36.29 10.49 7.14
CA GLU A 264 37.57 11.20 6.95
C GLU A 264 37.80 11.31 5.44
#